data_AF-A0A7C5GX51-F1
#
_entry.id   AF-A0A7C5GX51-F1
#
_cell.length_a   1.000
_cell.length_b   1.000
_cell.length_c   1.000
_cell.angle_alpha   90.00
_cell.angle_beta   90.00
_cell.angle_gamma   90.00
#
_symmetry.space_group_name_H-M   'P 1'
#
loop_
_entity.id
_entity.type
_entity.pdbx_description
1 polymer ?
#
loop_
_entity_poly.entity_id
_entity_poly.type
_entity_poly.pdbx_seq_one_letter_code
_entity_poly.pdbx_strand_id
1 'polypeptide(L)'
;GKRLFVKRYTNRTPVHTVKNIFRSSRARRVWHNSLAAESIGLSVPRTVAFMEERRLGVLKRSYIVQEFIEDGLNLYFFVKAHRDREAEIIARVGSEVAMMHSKGWFHGDLKWPNIVLGREKLYFIDIEASLLKSPLPEGYMLKDLARFARDMAQYGSTEKAKALFYRAYFEVNPLGRGAEELRERVERERGFRKA
;
A
#
# COMPACT_ATOMS: atom_id res chain seq x y z
N GLY A 1 -22.35 2.32 -17.54
CA GLY A 1 -20.95 2.07 -17.91
C GLY A 1 -20.09 2.02 -16.66
N LYS A 2 -18.90 1.38 -16.71
CA LYS A 2 -17.96 1.35 -15.57
C LYS A 2 -17.29 2.73 -15.39
N ARG A 3 -17.16 3.22 -14.15
CA ARG A 3 -16.41 4.44 -13.85
C ARG A 3 -14.91 4.15 -13.82
N LEU A 4 -14.12 5.10 -14.32
CA LEU A 4 -12.66 5.02 -14.36
C LEU A 4 -12.04 6.17 -13.59
N PHE A 5 -10.89 5.89 -12.97
CA PHE A 5 -10.04 6.86 -12.32
C PHE A 5 -8.81 7.14 -13.19
N VAL A 6 -8.54 8.41 -13.49
CA VAL A 6 -7.37 8.83 -14.26
C VAL A 6 -6.44 9.64 -13.37
N LYS A 7 -5.22 9.13 -13.15
CA LYS A 7 -4.17 9.85 -12.41
C LYS A 7 -3.07 10.32 -13.36
N ARG A 8 -2.86 11.64 -13.39
CA ARG A 8 -1.80 12.30 -14.15
C ARG A 8 -0.57 12.53 -13.27
N TYR A 9 0.57 12.05 -13.74
CA TYR A 9 1.87 12.32 -13.15
C TYR A 9 2.62 13.38 -13.96
N THR A 10 2.95 14.49 -13.32
CA THR A 10 3.81 15.52 -13.90
C THR A 10 5.23 15.34 -13.39
N ASN A 11 6.20 15.16 -14.29
CA ASN A 11 7.60 15.21 -13.90
C ASN A 11 8.02 16.67 -13.78
N ARG A 12 8.24 17.14 -12.54
CA ARG A 12 8.70 18.52 -12.27
C ARG A 12 10.22 18.68 -12.31
N THR A 13 10.99 17.61 -12.49
CA THR A 13 12.45 17.69 -12.44
C THR A 13 13.04 18.11 -13.80
N PRO A 14 13.89 19.16 -13.86
CA PRO A 14 14.59 19.55 -15.08
C PRO A 14 15.55 18.48 -15.58
N VAL A 15 15.83 18.61 -16.87
CA VAL A 15 16.26 17.56 -17.79
C VAL A 15 17.75 17.73 -18.08
N HIS A 16 18.67 17.06 -17.39
CA HIS A 16 20.08 17.02 -17.88
C HIS A 16 20.82 15.70 -17.71
N THR A 17 20.19 14.61 -17.26
CA THR A 17 20.86 13.32 -17.18
C THR A 17 20.26 12.33 -18.17
N VAL A 18 21.09 11.78 -19.07
CA VAL A 18 20.78 10.66 -19.96
C VAL A 18 20.08 9.50 -19.22
N LYS A 19 20.38 9.34 -17.92
CA LYS A 19 19.72 8.39 -16.99
C LYS A 19 18.18 8.54 -16.94
N ASN A 20 17.62 9.72 -17.22
CA ASN A 20 16.16 9.92 -17.22
C ASN A 20 15.48 9.47 -18.52
N ILE A 21 16.23 9.23 -19.61
CA ILE A 21 15.67 8.69 -20.86
C ILE A 21 15.15 7.26 -20.63
N PHE A 22 15.91 6.45 -19.91
CA PHE A 22 15.57 5.05 -19.62
C PHE A 22 14.71 4.87 -18.35
N ARG A 23 14.40 5.95 -17.63
CA ARG A 23 13.61 5.85 -16.40
C ARG A 23 12.17 5.45 -16.74
N SER A 24 11.70 4.34 -16.16
CA SER A 24 10.30 3.94 -16.21
C SER A 24 9.41 4.98 -15.55
N SER A 25 8.31 5.37 -16.20
CA SER A 25 7.35 6.30 -15.60
C SER A 25 6.67 5.70 -14.36
N ARG A 26 6.05 6.57 -13.55
CA ARG A 26 5.19 6.13 -12.43
C ARG A 26 4.04 5.27 -12.96
N ALA A 27 3.40 5.70 -14.06
CA ALA A 27 2.30 4.96 -14.66
C ALA A 27 2.73 3.56 -15.13
N ARG A 28 3.90 3.44 -15.79
CA ARG A 28 4.45 2.13 -16.19
C ARG A 28 4.73 1.23 -14.97
N ARG A 29 5.23 1.79 -13.87
CA ARG A 29 5.41 1.00 -12.63
C ARG A 29 4.09 0.51 -12.05
N VAL A 30 3.07 1.37 -11.98
CA VAL A 30 1.73 0.96 -11.53
C VAL A 30 1.15 -0.11 -12.44
N TRP A 31 1.32 -0.01 -13.76
CA TRP A 31 0.89 -1.05 -14.71
C TRP A 31 1.52 -2.40 -14.40
N HIS A 32 2.85 -2.48 -14.31
CA HIS A 32 3.53 -3.74 -14.01
C HIS A 32 3.17 -4.28 -12.62
N ASN A 33 3.07 -3.41 -11.62
CA ASN A 33 2.69 -3.81 -10.28
C ASN A 33 1.23 -4.28 -10.22
N SER A 34 0.32 -3.68 -10.99
CA SER A 34 -1.07 -4.13 -11.09
C SER A 34 -1.16 -5.54 -11.65
N LEU A 35 -0.39 -5.86 -12.69
CA LEU A 35 -0.33 -7.21 -13.28
C LEU A 35 0.28 -8.23 -12.29
N ALA A 36 1.35 -7.85 -11.61
CA ALA A 36 2.00 -8.72 -10.62
C ALA A 36 1.13 -8.95 -9.38
N ALA A 37 0.33 -7.96 -8.97
CA ALA A 37 -0.66 -8.12 -7.90
C ALA A 37 -1.80 -9.07 -8.33
N GLU A 38 -2.29 -8.94 -9.57
CA GLU A 38 -3.31 -9.82 -10.13
C GLU A 38 -2.84 -11.28 -10.18
N SER A 39 -1.58 -11.52 -10.60
CA SER A 39 -1.04 -12.88 -10.71
C SER A 39 -0.89 -13.61 -9.37
N ILE A 40 -0.83 -12.89 -8.26
CA ILE A 40 -0.81 -13.46 -6.89
C ILE A 40 -2.17 -13.33 -6.18
N GLY A 41 -3.21 -12.86 -6.88
CA GLY A 41 -4.55 -12.66 -6.31
C GLY A 41 -4.58 -11.63 -5.18
N LEU A 42 -3.82 -10.55 -5.29
CA LEU A 42 -3.87 -9.40 -4.40
C LEU A 42 -4.89 -8.37 -4.93
N SER A 43 -5.75 -7.88 -4.05
CA SER A 43 -6.78 -6.90 -4.40
C SER A 43 -6.16 -5.50 -4.58
N VAL A 44 -5.97 -5.10 -5.84
CA VAL A 44 -5.61 -3.73 -6.24
C VAL A 44 -6.58 -3.25 -7.33
N PRO A 45 -6.78 -1.94 -7.53
CA PRO A 45 -7.60 -1.46 -8.64
C PRO A 45 -7.03 -1.94 -9.97
N ARG A 46 -7.86 -2.60 -10.78
CA ARG A 46 -7.46 -3.07 -12.09
C ARG A 46 -6.99 -1.89 -12.93
N THR A 47 -5.78 -1.98 -13.44
CA THR A 47 -5.27 -0.99 -14.38
C THR A 47 -5.73 -1.34 -15.79
N VAL A 48 -6.45 -0.42 -16.44
CA VAL A 48 -7.02 -0.63 -17.78
C VAL A 48 -6.05 -0.15 -18.86
N ALA A 49 -5.33 0.94 -18.59
CA ALA A 49 -4.36 1.50 -19.52
C ALA A 49 -3.32 2.36 -18.79
N PHE A 50 -2.16 2.54 -19.43
CA PHE A 50 -1.21 3.60 -19.07
C PHE A 50 -0.71 4.31 -20.33
N MET A 51 -0.27 5.55 -20.18
CA MET A 51 0.30 6.36 -21.27
C MET A 51 1.54 7.09 -20.77
N GLU A 52 2.53 7.23 -21.65
CA GLU A 52 3.73 8.05 -21.44
C GLU A 52 3.82 9.12 -22.54
N GLU A 53 4.00 10.38 -22.14
CA GLU A 53 4.31 11.49 -23.04
C GLU A 53 5.81 11.77 -22.96
N ARG A 54 6.53 11.53 -24.06
CA ARG A 54 7.98 11.74 -24.17
C ARG A 54 8.29 12.74 -25.29
N ARG A 55 9.18 13.70 -25.01
CA ARG A 55 9.71 14.64 -26.02
C ARG A 55 11.22 14.45 -26.12
N LEU A 56 11.72 14.11 -27.31
CA LEU A 56 13.14 13.77 -27.54
C LEU A 56 13.63 12.68 -26.56
N GLY A 57 12.82 11.63 -26.33
CA GLY A 57 13.12 10.54 -25.40
C GLY A 57 12.89 10.85 -23.91
N VAL A 58 12.75 12.13 -23.55
CA VAL A 58 12.58 12.58 -22.17
C VAL A 58 11.12 12.47 -21.72
N LEU A 59 10.87 11.72 -20.65
CA LEU A 59 9.55 11.59 -20.04
C LEU A 59 9.05 12.91 -19.44
N LYS A 60 7.99 13.48 -20.02
CA LYS A 60 7.34 14.73 -19.57
C LYS A 60 6.19 14.46 -18.62
N ARG A 61 5.28 13.58 -19.04
CA ARG A 61 4.08 13.22 -18.29
C ARG A 61 3.78 11.75 -18.45
N SER A 62 3.02 11.20 -17.52
CA SER A 62 2.47 9.85 -17.66
C SER A 62 1.11 9.78 -17.01
N TYR A 63 0.26 8.89 -17.51
CA TYR A 63 -1.12 8.74 -17.09
C TYR A 63 -1.38 7.28 -16.79
N ILE A 64 -2.12 7.03 -15.72
CA ILE A 64 -2.62 5.71 -15.38
C ILE A 64 -4.15 5.78 -15.34
N VAL A 65 -4.80 4.78 -15.94
CA VAL A 65 -6.25 4.62 -15.96
C VAL A 65 -6.58 3.33 -15.23
N GLN A 66 -7.33 3.44 -14.14
CA GLN A 66 -7.73 2.31 -13.30
C GLN A 66 -9.25 2.24 -13.18
N GLU A 67 -9.79 1.05 -12.91
CA GLU A 67 -11.17 0.91 -12.50
C GLU A 67 -11.40 1.71 -11.20
N PHE A 68 -12.50 2.48 -11.16
CA PHE A 68 -12.89 3.18 -9.94
C PHE A 68 -13.48 2.19 -8.94
N ILE A 69 -13.05 2.26 -7.68
CA ILE A 69 -13.64 1.46 -6.60
C ILE A 69 -14.96 2.13 -6.20
N GLU A 70 -16.08 1.62 -6.71
CA GLU A 70 -17.41 2.10 -6.31
C GLU A 70 -17.64 1.90 -4.81
N ASP A 71 -18.22 2.91 -4.16
CA ASP A 71 -18.42 2.99 -2.71
C ASP A 71 -17.15 2.78 -1.88
N GLY A 72 -15.98 2.97 -2.50
CA GLY A 72 -14.69 2.87 -1.87
C GLY A 72 -14.47 3.99 -0.85
N LEU A 73 -14.27 3.65 0.41
CA LEU A 73 -13.87 4.60 1.45
C LEU A 73 -12.48 4.22 1.97
N ASN A 74 -11.54 5.17 1.99
CA ASN A 74 -10.23 4.88 2.56
C ASN A 74 -10.31 4.65 4.07
N LEU A 75 -9.37 3.86 4.59
CA LEU A 75 -9.38 3.40 5.99
C LEU A 75 -9.42 4.55 6.98
N TYR A 76 -8.74 5.67 6.69
CA TYR A 76 -8.78 6.86 7.51
C TYR A 76 -10.19 7.44 7.64
N PHE A 77 -10.87 7.68 6.53
CA PHE A 77 -12.22 8.23 6.57
C PHE A 77 -13.22 7.23 7.17
N PHE A 78 -13.06 5.93 6.89
CA PHE A 78 -13.91 4.89 7.48
C PHE A 78 -13.81 4.88 9.00
N VAL A 79 -12.59 4.77 9.54
CA VAL A 79 -12.37 4.74 10.99
C VAL A 79 -12.81 6.06 11.63
N LYS A 80 -12.58 7.21 10.97
CA LYS A 80 -13.03 8.51 11.47
C LYS A 80 -14.56 8.58 11.59
N ALA A 81 -15.29 8.03 10.63
CA ALA A 81 -16.76 8.02 10.62
C ALA A 81 -17.37 6.94 11.53
N HIS A 82 -16.68 5.82 11.73
CA HIS A 82 -17.18 4.64 12.44
C HIS A 82 -16.20 4.19 13.54
N ARG A 83 -16.00 5.03 14.56
CA ARG A 83 -15.02 4.76 15.63
C ARG A 83 -15.36 3.52 16.44
N ASP A 84 -16.65 3.21 16.60
CA ASP A 84 -17.16 1.99 17.22
C ASP A 84 -16.68 0.71 16.50
N ARG A 85 -16.44 0.79 15.18
CA ARG A 85 -15.97 -0.33 14.34
C ARG A 85 -14.46 -0.36 14.13
N GLU A 86 -13.70 0.55 14.74
CA GLU A 86 -12.24 0.64 14.53
C GLU A 86 -11.54 -0.70 14.78
N ALA A 87 -11.81 -1.33 15.91
CA ALA A 87 -11.14 -2.56 16.32
C ALA A 87 -11.37 -3.71 15.32
N GLU A 88 -12.60 -3.84 14.80
CA GLU A 88 -12.99 -4.85 13.82
C GLU A 88 -12.25 -4.64 12.49
N ILE A 89 -12.31 -3.41 11.94
CA ILE A 89 -11.71 -3.15 10.64
C ILE A 89 -10.18 -3.21 10.69
N ILE A 90 -9.57 -2.73 11.78
CA ILE A 90 -8.11 -2.75 11.95
C ILE A 90 -7.60 -4.19 12.08
N ALA A 91 -8.34 -5.08 12.75
CA ALA A 91 -8.03 -6.51 12.77
C ALA A 91 -8.05 -7.11 11.36
N ARG A 92 -9.13 -6.85 10.59
CA ARG A 92 -9.25 -7.31 9.19
C ARG A 92 -8.09 -6.82 8.32
N VAL A 93 -7.70 -5.56 8.45
CA VAL A 93 -6.55 -4.98 7.74
C VAL A 93 -5.25 -5.70 8.15
N GLY A 94 -5.09 -6.05 9.43
CA GLY A 94 -3.96 -6.85 9.90
C GLY A 94 -3.80 -8.17 9.15
N SER A 95 -4.88 -8.95 9.02
CA SER A 95 -4.87 -10.21 8.26
C SER A 95 -4.59 -10.01 6.77
N GLU A 96 -5.13 -8.97 6.15
CA GLU A 96 -4.95 -8.69 4.71
C GLU A 96 -3.53 -8.22 4.40
N VAL A 97 -2.94 -7.41 5.27
CA VAL A 97 -1.52 -7.02 5.17
C VAL A 97 -0.60 -8.24 5.38
N ALA A 98 -0.95 -9.14 6.31
CA ALA A 98 -0.21 -10.38 6.49
C ALA A 98 -0.29 -11.29 5.26
N MET A 99 -1.47 -11.43 4.65
CA MET A 99 -1.67 -12.18 3.41
C MET A 99 -0.90 -11.57 2.23
N MET A 100 -0.88 -10.23 2.15
CA MET A 100 -0.06 -9.51 1.17
C MET A 100 1.43 -9.84 1.34
N HIS A 101 1.95 -9.76 2.57
CA HIS A 101 3.35 -10.06 2.87
C HIS A 101 3.71 -11.54 2.67
N SER A 102 2.83 -12.48 3.02
CA SER A 102 3.07 -13.92 2.85
C SER A 102 3.13 -14.33 1.38
N LYS A 103 2.42 -13.61 0.50
CA LYS A 103 2.52 -13.73 -0.96
C LYS A 103 3.75 -13.05 -1.56
N GLY A 104 4.65 -12.51 -0.74
CA GLY A 104 5.88 -11.89 -1.20
C GLY A 104 5.75 -10.41 -1.59
N TRP A 105 4.60 -9.79 -1.34
CA TRP A 105 4.32 -8.43 -1.82
C TRP A 105 4.70 -7.37 -0.79
N PHE A 106 5.55 -6.43 -1.17
CA PHE A 106 5.80 -5.20 -0.42
C PHE A 106 5.03 -4.05 -1.04
N HIS A 107 4.25 -3.32 -0.24
CA HIS A 107 3.47 -2.18 -0.70
C HIS A 107 4.35 -0.95 -0.93
N GLY A 108 5.23 -0.63 0.02
CA GLY A 108 6.19 0.48 -0.09
C GLY A 108 5.67 1.85 0.32
N ASP A 109 4.35 2.06 0.34
CA ASP A 109 3.70 3.22 0.99
C ASP A 109 2.44 2.83 1.77
N LEU A 110 2.52 1.79 2.63
CA LEU A 110 1.38 1.23 3.36
C LEU A 110 0.84 2.18 4.44
N LYS A 111 0.08 3.19 4.02
CA LYS A 111 -0.60 4.17 4.86
C LYS A 111 -2.11 3.94 4.82
N TRP A 112 -2.83 4.39 5.84
CA TRP A 112 -4.29 4.27 5.90
C TRP A 112 -5.01 4.87 4.69
N PRO A 113 -4.63 6.05 4.14
CA PRO A 113 -5.27 6.57 2.92
C PRO A 113 -5.07 5.69 1.69
N ASN A 114 -4.07 4.81 1.69
CA ASN A 114 -3.75 3.88 0.60
C ASN A 114 -4.43 2.51 0.74
N ILE A 115 -5.31 2.36 1.74
CA ILE A 115 -6.14 1.17 1.94
C ILE A 115 -7.59 1.60 1.76
N VAL A 116 -8.26 1.06 0.75
CA VAL A 116 -9.65 1.39 0.42
C VAL A 116 -10.56 0.22 0.75
N LEU A 117 -11.57 0.45 1.57
CA LEU A 117 -12.65 -0.50 1.81
C LEU A 117 -13.64 -0.38 0.66
N GLY A 118 -13.70 -1.41 -0.19
CA GLY A 118 -14.83 -1.60 -1.10
C GLY A 118 -15.93 -2.42 -0.44
N ARG A 119 -17.01 -2.69 -1.19
CA ARG A 119 -18.17 -3.46 -0.70
C ARG A 119 -17.80 -4.85 -0.15
N GLU A 120 -16.96 -5.58 -0.88
CA GLU A 120 -16.60 -6.97 -0.55
C GLU A 120 -15.15 -7.12 -0.10
N LYS A 121 -14.25 -6.29 -0.66
CA LYS A 121 -12.80 -6.46 -0.55
C LYS A 121 -12.12 -5.18 -0.09
N LEU A 122 -10.97 -5.35 0.56
CA LEU A 122 -10.01 -4.29 0.78
C LEU A 122 -9.11 -4.18 -0.46
N TYR A 123 -8.82 -2.95 -0.88
CA TYR A 123 -7.94 -2.66 -1.99
C TYR A 123 -6.71 -1.90 -1.51
N PHE A 124 -5.54 -2.33 -1.96
CA PHE A 124 -4.30 -1.57 -1.82
C PHE A 124 -4.14 -0.65 -3.04
N ILE A 125 -4.04 0.66 -2.80
CA ILE A 125 -3.87 1.67 -3.85
C ILE A 125 -2.50 2.35 -3.72
N ASP A 126 -2.13 3.14 -4.73
CA ASP A 126 -0.82 3.80 -4.79
C ASP A 126 0.39 2.84 -4.76
N ILE A 127 0.27 1.78 -5.55
CA ILE A 127 1.26 0.68 -5.65
C ILE A 127 2.50 1.04 -6.48
N GLU A 128 2.82 2.32 -6.69
CA GLU A 128 3.92 2.75 -7.58
C GLU A 128 5.33 2.47 -7.03
N ALA A 129 5.42 2.23 -5.72
CA ALA A 129 6.63 1.85 -4.98
C ALA A 129 6.66 0.36 -4.61
N SER A 130 5.61 -0.39 -4.96
CA SER A 130 5.49 -1.80 -4.61
C SER A 130 6.46 -2.67 -5.39
N LEU A 131 6.73 -3.85 -4.85
CA LEU A 131 7.55 -4.88 -5.49
C LEU A 131 7.12 -6.26 -5.00
N LEU A 132 7.35 -7.25 -5.86
CA LEU A 132 7.15 -8.66 -5.56
C LEU A 132 8.50 -9.33 -5.34
N LYS A 133 8.69 -9.97 -4.18
CA LYS A 133 9.85 -10.79 -3.81
C LYS A 133 9.36 -12.02 -3.08
N SER A 134 9.73 -13.20 -3.54
CA SER A 134 9.36 -14.46 -2.89
C SER A 134 10.62 -15.22 -2.46
N PRO A 135 10.87 -15.40 -1.15
CA PRO A 135 10.11 -14.82 -0.03
C PRO A 135 10.37 -13.31 0.12
N LEU A 136 9.42 -12.59 0.74
CA LEU A 136 9.63 -11.18 1.04
C LEU A 136 10.55 -11.08 2.27
N PRO A 137 11.66 -10.32 2.21
CA PRO A 137 12.53 -10.20 3.38
C PRO A 137 11.83 -9.43 4.50
N GLU A 138 12.04 -9.87 5.73
CA GLU A 138 11.38 -9.31 6.93
C GLU A 138 11.57 -7.79 7.08
N GLY A 139 12.75 -7.28 6.72
CA GLY A 139 13.01 -5.84 6.74
C GLY A 139 12.07 -5.03 5.82
N TYR A 140 11.50 -5.62 4.76
CA TYR A 140 10.46 -4.95 3.95
C TYR A 140 9.11 -4.98 4.66
N MET A 141 8.76 -6.11 5.30
CA MET A 141 7.52 -6.25 6.07
C MET A 141 7.49 -5.25 7.23
N LEU A 142 8.56 -5.18 8.03
CA LEU A 142 8.68 -4.23 9.13
C LEU A 142 8.56 -2.77 8.67
N LYS A 143 9.09 -2.44 7.48
CA LYS A 143 8.96 -1.08 6.92
C LYS A 143 7.53 -0.70 6.59
N ASP A 144 6.74 -1.62 6.05
CA ASP A 144 5.32 -1.38 5.78
C ASP A 144 4.49 -1.35 7.05
N LEU A 145 4.73 -2.29 7.98
CA LEU A 145 4.10 -2.28 9.30
C LEU A 145 4.40 -0.99 10.08
N ALA A 146 5.64 -0.49 10.03
CA ALA A 146 6.02 0.77 10.69
C ALA A 146 5.34 2.00 10.07
N ARG A 147 5.08 1.99 8.76
CA ARG A 147 4.27 3.04 8.10
C ARG A 147 2.83 2.99 8.58
N PHE A 148 2.23 1.80 8.60
CA PHE A 148 0.86 1.61 9.08
C PHE A 148 0.72 1.99 10.57
N ALA A 149 1.68 1.59 11.41
CA ALA A 149 1.71 1.92 12.84
C ALA A 149 1.91 3.41 13.11
N ARG A 150 2.60 4.14 12.21
CA ARG A 150 2.65 5.60 12.27
C ARG A 150 1.26 6.21 12.16
N ASP A 151 0.46 5.74 11.23
CA ASP A 151 -0.91 6.22 11.02
C ASP A 151 -1.82 5.81 12.20
N MET A 152 -1.69 4.59 12.73
CA MET A 152 -2.39 4.20 13.97
C MET A 152 -2.10 5.16 15.13
N ALA A 153 -0.84 5.58 15.28
CA ALA A 153 -0.46 6.54 16.31
C ALA A 153 -0.96 7.96 16.00
N GLN A 154 -0.81 8.41 14.74
CA GLN A 154 -1.21 9.74 14.30
C GLN A 154 -2.72 9.97 14.41
N TYR A 155 -3.52 8.94 14.11
CA TYR A 155 -4.98 9.00 14.12
C TYR A 155 -5.59 8.53 15.44
N GLY A 156 -4.75 8.26 16.46
CA GLY A 156 -5.20 7.95 17.81
C GLY A 156 -5.97 6.64 17.89
N SER A 157 -5.47 5.56 17.27
CA SER A 157 -6.09 4.24 17.42
C SER A 157 -6.05 3.74 18.84
N THR A 158 -7.14 3.08 19.25
CA THR A 158 -7.24 2.46 20.58
C THR A 158 -6.20 1.35 20.76
N GLU A 159 -5.79 1.11 22.01
CA GLU A 159 -4.87 0.00 22.32
C GLU A 159 -5.46 -1.36 21.94
N LYS A 160 -6.79 -1.52 22.07
CA LYS A 160 -7.52 -2.68 21.60
C LYS A 160 -7.34 -2.89 20.09
N ALA A 161 -7.55 -1.86 19.27
CA ALA A 161 -7.39 -1.96 17.82
C ALA A 161 -5.95 -2.30 17.43
N LYS A 162 -4.96 -1.66 18.07
CA LYS A 162 -3.53 -1.95 17.85
C LYS A 162 -3.21 -3.41 18.18
N ALA A 163 -3.63 -3.90 19.34
CA ALA A 163 -3.39 -5.28 19.75
C ALA A 163 -4.03 -6.29 18.77
N LEU A 164 -5.26 -6.02 18.33
CA LEU A 164 -5.94 -6.87 17.35
C LEU A 164 -5.27 -6.85 15.98
N PHE A 165 -4.74 -5.71 15.52
CA PHE A 165 -3.95 -5.65 14.28
C PHE A 165 -2.76 -6.61 14.34
N TYR A 166 -1.92 -6.50 15.36
CA TYR A 166 -0.71 -7.31 15.46
C TYR A 166 -1.02 -8.79 15.67
N ARG A 167 -2.07 -9.11 16.44
CA ARG A 167 -2.55 -10.48 16.60
C ARG A 167 -3.02 -11.07 15.26
N ALA A 168 -3.93 -10.39 14.57
CA ALA A 168 -4.49 -10.84 13.30
C ALA A 168 -3.43 -10.95 12.20
N TYR A 169 -2.43 -10.04 12.22
CA TYR A 169 -1.27 -10.14 11.35
C TYR A 169 -0.43 -11.38 11.66
N PHE A 170 -0.05 -11.57 12.93
CA PHE A 170 0.83 -12.66 13.36
C PHE A 170 0.21 -14.04 13.14
N GLU A 171 -1.10 -14.18 13.35
CA GLU A 171 -1.84 -15.43 13.09
C GLU A 171 -1.75 -15.88 11.62
N VAL A 172 -1.64 -14.94 10.68
CA VAL A 172 -1.56 -15.22 9.23
C VAL A 172 -0.11 -15.27 8.72
N ASN A 173 0.77 -14.41 9.24
CA ASN A 173 2.18 -14.34 8.85
C ASN A 173 3.07 -14.20 10.09
N PRO A 174 3.45 -15.32 10.75
CA PRO A 174 4.23 -15.31 11.97
C PRO A 174 5.61 -14.66 11.76
N LEU A 175 5.85 -13.56 12.48
CA LEU A 175 7.13 -12.82 12.50
C LEU A 175 7.52 -12.51 13.94
N GLY A 176 8.44 -13.29 14.52
CA GLY A 176 8.82 -13.25 15.95
C GLY A 176 8.20 -14.39 16.75
N ARG A 177 8.33 -14.37 18.09
CA ARG A 177 7.74 -15.39 18.98
C ARG A 177 6.26 -15.14 19.30
N GLY A 178 5.74 -13.96 18.98
CA GLY A 178 4.33 -13.59 19.20
C GLY A 178 3.98 -12.18 18.73
N ALA A 179 2.68 -11.84 18.82
CA ALA A 179 2.16 -10.54 18.39
C ALA A 179 2.77 -9.34 19.14
N GLU A 180 3.08 -9.49 20.44
CA GLU A 180 3.69 -8.42 21.23
C GLU A 180 5.14 -8.17 20.81
N GLU A 181 5.93 -9.23 20.60
CA GLU A 181 7.30 -9.07 20.10
C GLU A 181 7.30 -8.43 18.69
N LEU A 182 6.37 -8.82 17.83
CA LEU A 182 6.18 -8.16 16.53
C LEU A 182 5.90 -6.67 16.70
N ARG A 183 4.97 -6.32 17.59
CA ARG A 183 4.63 -4.92 17.91
C ARG A 183 5.88 -4.14 18.33
N GLU A 184 6.66 -4.65 19.28
CA GLU A 184 7.89 -4.00 19.75
C GLU A 184 8.92 -3.77 18.63
N ARG A 185 9.08 -4.75 17.72
CA ARG A 185 9.97 -4.64 16.57
C ARG A 185 9.50 -3.58 15.58
N VAL A 186 8.19 -3.51 15.34
CA VAL A 186 7.58 -2.48 14.49
C VAL A 186 7.73 -1.09 15.11
N GLU A 187 7.55 -0.95 16.42
CA GLU A 187 7.74 0.32 17.13
C GLU A 187 9.19 0.79 17.08
N ARG A 188 10.17 -0.13 17.19
CA ARG A 188 11.60 0.17 16.98
C ARG A 188 11.87 0.69 15.56
N GLU A 189 11.41 -0.03 14.52
CA GLU A 189 11.55 0.40 13.12
C GLU A 189 10.87 1.76 12.85
N ARG A 190 9.71 2.01 13.48
CA ARG A 190 9.00 3.30 13.40
C ARG A 190 9.82 4.43 14.00
N GLY A 191 10.47 4.19 15.14
CA GLY A 191 11.33 5.13 15.86
C GLY A 191 12.60 5.50 15.08
N PHE A 192 13.29 4.53 14.48
CA PHE A 192 14.49 4.78 13.65
C PHE A 192 14.23 5.73 12.49
N ARG A 193 13.00 5.77 11.96
CA ARG A 193 12.61 6.64 10.83
C ARG A 193 12.16 8.05 11.25
N LYS A 194 12.15 8.37 12.55
CA LYS A 194 11.90 9.73 13.06
C LYS A 194 13.19 10.53 13.31
N ALA A 195 14.35 9.87 13.33
CA ALA A 195 15.68 10.49 13.37
C ALA A 195 16.21 10.73 11.95
#